data_AF-A0A3A1V0C5-F1
#
_entry.id   AF-A0A3A1V0C5-F1
#
_cell.length_a   1.000
_cell.length_b   1.000
_cell.length_c   1.000
_cell.angle_alpha   90.00
_cell.angle_beta   90.00
_cell.angle_gamma   90.00
#
_symmetry.space_group_name_H-M   'P 1'
#
loop_
_entity.id
_entity.type
_entity.pdbx_description
1 polymer ?
#
loop_
_entity_poly.entity_id
_entity_poly.type
_entity_poly.pdbx_seq_one_letter_code
_entity_poly.pdbx_strand_id
1 'polypeptide(L)'
;MGNGVNTLWVGLAVREAGEVPDGIEALGVCGGLGARARVYGDEAHMRRVYDAVFAWLEQSPDYETDRGQGVLGMETVPLEPVNALTIPYSEIDTFHFKHLIGKRPSQRGGL
;
A
#
# COMPACT_ATOMS: atom_id res chain seq x y z
N MET A 1 19.60 -9.76 7.26
CA MET A 1 18.45 -9.94 6.35
C MET A 1 17.21 -9.69 7.16
N GLY A 2 16.46 -8.64 6.86
CA GLY A 2 15.27 -8.24 7.60
C GLY A 2 14.62 -7.09 6.85
N ASN A 3 14.16 -7.36 5.63
CA ASN A 3 13.49 -6.36 4.78
C ASN A 3 11.97 -6.48 4.95
N GLY A 4 11.52 -6.82 6.17
CA GLY A 4 10.12 -7.07 6.48
C GLY A 4 9.36 -5.79 6.75
N VAL A 5 8.04 -5.88 6.68
CA VAL A 5 7.13 -4.85 7.19
C VAL A 5 7.34 -4.77 8.71
N ASN A 6 7.89 -3.65 9.19
CA ASN A 6 8.13 -3.46 10.63
C ASN A 6 6.86 -3.16 11.41
N THR A 7 5.90 -2.48 10.77
CA THR A 7 4.61 -2.13 11.36
C THR A 7 3.55 -2.20 10.27
N LEU A 8 2.42 -2.85 10.58
CA LEU A 8 1.27 -3.00 9.68
C LEU A 8 0.01 -2.55 10.42
N TRP A 9 -0.79 -1.74 9.75
CA TRP A 9 -2.14 -1.39 10.19
C TRP A 9 -3.15 -2.01 9.26
N VAL A 10 -4.25 -2.47 9.83
CA VAL A 10 -5.41 -3.00 9.11
C VAL A 10 -6.63 -2.27 9.64
N GLY A 11 -7.43 -1.71 8.73
CA GLY A 11 -8.56 -0.88 9.13
C GLY A 11 -9.46 -0.50 7.97
N LEU A 12 -10.39 0.39 8.26
CA LEU A 12 -11.41 0.87 7.33
C LEU A 12 -11.20 2.36 7.09
N ALA A 13 -11.23 2.77 5.83
CA ALA A 13 -11.24 4.18 5.49
C ALA A 13 -12.58 4.78 5.89
N VAL A 14 -12.57 5.76 6.79
CA VAL A 14 -13.75 6.49 7.25
C VAL A 14 -13.59 7.98 6.94
N ARG A 15 -14.72 8.67 6.75
CA ARG A 15 -14.71 10.14 6.54
C ARG A 15 -14.42 10.89 7.83
N GLU A 16 -14.98 10.41 8.94
CA GLU A 16 -14.80 10.96 10.30
C GLU A 16 -14.73 9.77 11.26
N ALA A 17 -13.79 9.77 12.19
CA ALA A 17 -13.54 8.63 13.08
C ALA A 17 -14.48 8.55 14.29
N GLY A 18 -15.06 9.68 14.72
CA GLY A 18 -15.89 9.75 15.93
C GLY A 18 -15.13 9.33 17.19
N GLU A 19 -15.81 8.67 18.12
CA GLU A 19 -15.17 8.02 19.28
C GLU A 19 -14.47 6.73 18.83
N VAL A 20 -13.16 6.68 19.03
CA VAL A 20 -12.33 5.52 18.69
C VAL A 20 -12.14 4.66 19.95
N PRO A 21 -12.51 3.36 19.92
CA PRO A 21 -12.34 2.47 21.07
C PRO A 21 -10.88 2.29 21.49
N ASP A 22 -10.67 1.97 22.76
CA ASP A 22 -9.35 1.58 23.27
C ASP A 22 -8.76 0.43 22.47
N GLY A 23 -7.49 0.55 22.07
CA GLY A 23 -6.78 -0.43 21.25
C GLY A 23 -6.95 -0.24 19.73
N ILE A 24 -7.75 0.73 19.29
CA ILE A 24 -7.81 1.20 17.90
C ILE A 24 -7.22 2.61 17.84
N GLU A 25 -6.55 2.94 16.74
CA GLU A 25 -6.06 4.30 16.50
C GLU A 25 -6.66 4.90 15.23
N ALA A 26 -6.96 6.20 15.28
CA ALA A 26 -7.27 6.97 14.08
C ALA A 26 -5.96 7.39 13.41
N LEU A 27 -5.75 6.90 12.19
CA LEU A 27 -4.57 7.21 11.40
C LEU A 27 -4.93 8.11 10.21
N GLY A 28 -4.27 9.27 10.12
CA GLY A 28 -4.35 10.13 8.95
C GLY A 28 -3.39 9.65 7.86
N VAL A 29 -3.91 9.30 6.69
CA VAL A 29 -3.08 8.95 5.53
C VAL A 29 -2.82 10.23 4.72
N CYS A 30 -1.60 10.75 4.78
CA CYS A 30 -1.21 11.92 4.00
C CYS A 30 -1.17 11.59 2.51
N GLY A 31 -1.78 12.47 1.69
CA GLY A 31 -1.69 12.39 0.23
C GLY A 31 -0.29 12.78 -0.28
N GLY A 32 0.00 12.44 -1.53
CA GLY A 32 1.27 12.75 -2.17
C GLY A 32 1.42 12.06 -3.52
N LEU A 33 2.58 12.25 -4.16
CA LEU A 33 2.91 11.51 -5.37
C LEU A 33 3.11 10.03 -5.00
N GLY A 34 2.49 9.13 -5.75
CA GLY A 34 2.58 7.71 -5.48
C GLY A 34 2.61 6.86 -6.74
N ALA A 35 3.32 5.74 -6.66
CA ALA A 35 3.17 4.67 -7.64
C ALA A 35 1.91 3.87 -7.29
N ARG A 36 1.08 3.58 -8.30
CA ARG A 36 -0.14 2.79 -8.13
C ARG A 36 -0.08 1.53 -8.98
N ALA A 37 -0.25 0.38 -8.34
CA ALA A 37 -0.56 -0.87 -9.04
C ALA A 37 -1.98 -1.32 -8.73
N ARG A 38 -2.62 -1.97 -9.71
CA ARG A 38 -3.89 -2.66 -9.53
C ARG A 38 -3.65 -4.14 -9.81
N VAL A 39 -3.98 -4.98 -8.84
CA VAL A 39 -3.88 -6.43 -8.94
C VAL A 39 -5.28 -7.00 -9.14
N TYR A 40 -5.39 -7.96 -10.06
CA TYR A 40 -6.54 -8.84 -10.19
C TYR A 40 -6.03 -10.20 -10.68
N GLY A 41 -5.92 -11.18 -9.79
CA GLY A 41 -5.42 -12.51 -10.12
C GLY A 41 -5.04 -13.32 -8.88
N ASP A 42 -4.45 -14.49 -9.11
CA ASP A 42 -3.96 -15.36 -8.03
C ASP A 42 -2.76 -14.76 -7.28
N GLU A 43 -2.34 -15.44 -6.22
CA GLU A 43 -1.19 -15.02 -5.39
C GLU A 43 0.11 -14.91 -6.22
N ALA A 44 0.29 -15.77 -7.23
CA ALA A 44 1.46 -15.70 -8.09
C ALA A 44 1.46 -14.43 -8.95
N HIS A 45 0.29 -14.03 -9.47
CA HIS A 45 0.10 -12.77 -10.19
C HIS A 45 0.36 -11.58 -9.28
N MET A 46 -0.19 -11.61 -8.05
CA MET A 46 0.07 -10.60 -7.04
C MET A 46 1.57 -10.38 -6.83
N ARG A 47 2.33 -11.45 -6.57
CA ARG A 47 3.79 -11.38 -6.34
C ARG A 47 4.53 -10.77 -7.54
N ARG A 48 4.20 -11.19 -8.77
CA ARG A 48 4.80 -10.63 -9.99
C ARG A 48 4.54 -9.12 -10.14
N VAL A 49 3.37 -8.64 -9.74
CA VAL A 49 3.06 -7.21 -9.79
C VAL A 49 3.90 -6.43 -8.78
N TYR A 50 4.08 -6.93 -7.56
CA TYR A 50 4.99 -6.31 -6.60
C TYR A 50 6.42 -6.24 -7.14
N ASP A 51 6.94 -7.36 -7.63
CA ASP A 51 8.29 -7.42 -8.19
C ASP A 51 8.48 -6.40 -9.32
N ALA A 52 7.51 -6.31 -10.23
CA ALA A 52 7.55 -5.35 -11.34
C ALA A 52 7.52 -3.89 -10.86
N VAL A 53 6.68 -3.58 -9.86
CA VAL A 53 6.59 -2.23 -9.30
C VAL A 53 7.88 -1.84 -8.61
N PHE A 54 8.43 -2.70 -7.75
CA PHE A 54 9.67 -2.39 -7.04
C PHE A 54 10.87 -2.33 -7.99
N ALA A 55 10.96 -3.22 -8.98
CA ALA A 55 12.01 -3.16 -10.00
C ALA A 55 11.95 -1.87 -10.82
N TRP A 56 10.75 -1.44 -11.25
CA TRP A 56 10.57 -0.17 -11.94
C TRP A 56 11.03 1.01 -11.08
N LEU A 57 10.69 1.00 -9.79
CA LEU A 57 11.06 2.06 -8.85
C LEU A 57 12.56 2.15 -8.59
N GLU A 58 13.25 1.01 -8.51
CA GLU A 58 14.69 0.96 -8.35
C GLU A 58 15.44 1.45 -9.59
N GLN A 59 14.85 1.25 -10.78
CA GLN A 59 15.43 1.64 -12.06
C GLN A 59 15.04 3.06 -12.51
N SER A 60 14.06 3.69 -11.85
CA SER A 60 13.54 5.01 -12.22
C SER A 60 14.57 6.11 -11.96
N PRO A 61 15.00 6.89 -12.98
CA PRO A 61 15.89 8.02 -12.76
C PRO A 61 15.17 9.24 -12.17
N ASP A 62 13.85 9.32 -12.34
CA ASP A 62 13.05 10.52 -12.03
C ASP A 62 12.48 10.50 -10.61
N TYR A 63 12.35 9.31 -10.02
CA TYR A 63 11.63 9.10 -8.77
C TYR A 63 12.35 8.14 -7.85
N GLU A 64 12.29 8.42 -6.56
CA GLU A 64 12.76 7.52 -5.52
C GLU A 64 11.59 7.16 -4.59
N THR A 65 11.66 5.96 -3.99
CA THR A 65 10.74 5.60 -2.91
C THR A 65 10.93 6.55 -1.74
N ASP A 66 9.85 7.21 -1.35
CA ASP A 66 9.89 8.10 -0.22
C ASP A 66 9.89 7.28 1.08
N ARG A 67 10.95 7.47 1.87
CA ARG A 67 11.18 6.83 3.17
C ARG A 67 11.08 7.83 4.31
N GLY A 68 10.53 9.02 4.04
CA GLY A 68 10.27 10.04 5.04
C GLY A 68 9.36 9.53 6.14
N GLN A 69 9.54 10.10 7.34
CA GLN A 69 8.68 9.77 8.47
C GLN A 69 7.22 10.13 8.16
N GLY A 70 6.30 9.19 8.42
CA GLY A 70 4.86 9.36 8.15
C GLY A 70 4.43 9.01 6.72
N VAL A 71 5.35 8.63 5.83
CA VAL A 71 5.00 8.07 4.52
C VAL A 71 4.66 6.60 4.67
N LEU A 72 3.42 6.24 4.30
CA LEU A 72 2.91 4.88 4.40
C LEU A 72 2.67 4.29 3.01
N GLY A 73 3.02 3.02 2.85
CA GLY A 73 2.47 2.18 1.78
C GLY A 73 1.04 1.82 2.13
N MET A 74 0.15 1.80 1.14
CA MET A 74 -1.27 1.49 1.37
C MET A 74 -1.77 0.45 0.38
N GLU A 75 -2.48 -0.54 0.91
CA GLU A 75 -3.22 -1.52 0.13
C GLU A 75 -4.71 -1.34 0.37
N THR A 76 -5.47 -1.24 -0.71
CA THR A 76 -6.92 -1.06 -0.65
C THR A 76 -7.60 -2.16 -1.43
N VAL A 77 -8.45 -2.92 -0.77
CA VAL A 77 -9.24 -4.02 -1.34
C VAL A 77 -10.65 -3.49 -1.63
N PRO A 78 -11.04 -3.25 -2.89
CA PRO A 78 -12.35 -2.68 -3.23
C PRO A 78 -13.41 -3.78 -3.29
N LEU A 79 -13.54 -4.56 -2.22
CA LEU A 79 -14.64 -5.50 -2.06
C LEU A 79 -15.79 -4.72 -1.41
N GLU A 80 -16.63 -4.10 -2.23
CA GLU A 80 -17.92 -3.58 -1.78
C GLU A 80 -19.03 -4.42 -2.40
N PRO A 81 -20.05 -4.83 -1.62
CA PRO A 81 -20.32 -4.48 -0.21
C PRO A 81 -19.66 -5.42 0.82
N VAL A 82 -18.80 -6.36 0.41
CA VAL A 82 -18.26 -7.42 1.28
C VAL A 82 -17.03 -6.94 2.05
N ASN A 83 -17.10 -6.89 3.38
CA ASN A 83 -15.93 -6.55 4.20
C ASN A 83 -14.78 -7.55 3.97
N ALA A 84 -13.71 -7.11 3.30
CA ALA A 84 -12.55 -7.95 2.99
C ALA A 84 -11.90 -8.57 4.25
N LEU A 85 -12.03 -7.93 5.41
CA LEU A 85 -11.49 -8.42 6.69
C LEU A 85 -12.20 -9.66 7.23
N THR A 86 -13.37 -10.01 6.68
CA THR A 86 -14.13 -11.20 7.10
C THR A 86 -13.83 -12.43 6.24
N ILE A 87 -13.00 -12.30 5.20
CA ILE A 87 -12.64 -13.41 4.32
C ILE A 87 -11.34 -14.02 4.83
N PRO A 88 -11.32 -15.30 5.24
CA PRO A 88 -10.09 -15.97 5.61
C PRO A 88 -9.11 -15.99 4.44
N TYR A 89 -7.83 -15.73 4.71
CA TYR A 89 -6.79 -15.71 3.65
C TYR A 89 -6.76 -17.01 2.83
N SER A 90 -6.97 -18.16 3.49
CA SER A 90 -7.00 -19.48 2.85
C SER A 90 -8.15 -19.68 1.86
N GLU A 91 -9.14 -18.78 1.86
CA GLU A 91 -10.31 -18.81 0.97
C GLU A 91 -10.17 -17.81 -0.19
N ILE A 92 -9.05 -17.09 -0.28
CA ILE A 92 -8.82 -16.10 -1.35
C ILE A 92 -8.17 -16.76 -2.56
N ASP A 93 -8.99 -17.08 -3.56
CA ASP A 93 -8.51 -17.55 -4.87
C ASP A 93 -8.08 -16.42 -5.81
N THR A 94 -8.58 -15.20 -5.58
CA THR A 94 -8.30 -14.03 -6.41
C THR A 94 -8.13 -12.79 -5.56
N PHE A 95 -6.95 -12.18 -5.67
CA PHE A 95 -6.61 -10.92 -5.04
C PHE A 95 -7.04 -9.77 -5.93
N HIS A 96 -7.82 -8.85 -5.35
CA HIS A 96 -8.18 -7.59 -6.00
C HIS A 96 -7.84 -6.45 -5.06
N PHE A 97 -6.76 -5.72 -5.36
CA PHE A 97 -6.39 -4.55 -4.57
C PHE A 97 -5.67 -3.49 -5.40
N LYS A 98 -5.59 -2.29 -4.83
CA LYS A 98 -4.70 -1.23 -5.29
C LYS A 98 -3.61 -1.03 -4.25
N HIS A 99 -2.36 -1.07 -4.70
CA HIS A 99 -1.20 -0.77 -3.87
C HIS A 99 -0.68 0.62 -4.22
N LEU A 100 -0.41 1.43 -3.20
CA LEU A 100 0.10 2.79 -3.30
C LEU A 100 1.41 2.91 -2.53
N ILE A 101 2.44 3.41 -3.20
CA ILE A 101 3.78 3.61 -2.61
C ILE A 101 4.15 5.07 -2.76
N GLY A 102 4.45 5.75 -1.65
CA GLY A 102 4.91 7.14 -1.65
C GLY A 102 6.18 7.34 -2.48
N LYS A 103 6.22 8.46 -3.20
CA LYS A 103 7.33 8.86 -4.08
C LYS A 103 7.73 10.31 -3.85
N ARG A 104 9.00 10.57 -4.09
CA ARG A 104 9.56 11.90 -4.20
C ARG A 104 10.39 12.03 -5.49
N PRO A 105 10.49 13.22 -6.10
CA PRO A 105 11.40 13.46 -7.20
C PRO A 105 12.85 13.11 -6.81
N SER A 106 13.61 12.48 -7.71
CA SER A 106 15.03 12.27 -7.47
C SER A 106 15.78 13.60 -7.49
N GLN A 107 16.71 13.79 -6.56
CA GLN A 107 17.57 14.97 -6.52
C GLN A 107 18.73 14.90 -7.53
N ARG A 108 18.79 13.85 -8.36
CA ARG A 108 19.87 13.65 -9.35
C ARG A 108 19.83 14.60 -10.56
N GLY A 109 18.91 15.57 -10.58
CA GLY A 109 18.70 16.51 -11.69
C GLY A 109 19.03 17.98 -11.40
N GLY A 110 19.88 18.28 -10.41
CA GLY A 110 20.40 19.64 -10.21
C GLY A 110 21.69 19.85 -10.98
N LEU A 111 21.60 20.48 -12.15
CA LEU A 111 22.72 21.21 -12.78
C LEU A 111 22.81 22.61 -12.18
#